data_AF-A0A4P9ZY01-F1
#
_entry.id   AF-A0A4P9ZY01-F1
#
_cell.length_a   1.000
_cell.length_b   1.000
_cell.length_c   1.000
_cell.angle_alpha   90.00
_cell.angle_beta   90.00
_cell.angle_gamma   90.00
#
_symmetry.space_group_name_H-M   'P 1'
#
loop_
_entity.id
_entity.type
_entity.pdbx_description
1 polymer ?
#
loop_
_entity_poly.entity_id
_entity_poly.type
_entity_poly.pdbx_seq_one_letter_code
_entity_poly.pdbx_strand_id
1 'polypeptide(L)'
;LPQIKKIVLGHYEIDTWYLAPYPEEYSSFDCIYMCEFCLKYMKSAYMAHRHRFKCSLRHPPGDEIYRDRHLSIFEVDGRKNKVYCQNLCLLAKMFLDHKTLYYDVEPFLFYILTEVDDEGCHFVGYFSKEKHSSLEYNLSCILILPVHQRKGYGNLLIEFSYLLSRKEGKLGSPEKPLSDLGLLSYRTYWRTAVYRELLQATDTLAISDADNDTDNRDSPEYTIAINEPVLQAHLDKVDSKGYPTIITENLRWTPFIMKR
;
A
#
# COMPACT_ATOMS: atom_id res chain seq x y z
N LEU A 1 -1.40 -23.51 -18.17
CA LEU A 1 -1.19 -23.74 -16.73
C LEU A 1 -2.55 -23.59 -16.05
N PRO A 2 -2.94 -24.49 -15.14
CA PRO A 2 -4.15 -24.28 -14.37
C PRO A 2 -3.95 -23.01 -13.53
N GLN A 3 -4.89 -22.08 -13.66
CA GLN A 3 -4.85 -20.76 -13.07
C GLN A 3 -6.02 -20.68 -12.12
N ILE A 4 -5.75 -20.35 -10.85
CA ILE A 4 -6.80 -19.92 -9.91
C ILE A 4 -7.47 -18.72 -10.57
N LYS A 5 -8.74 -18.84 -10.96
CA LYS A 5 -9.48 -17.78 -11.66
C LYS A 5 -10.13 -16.83 -10.68
N LYS A 6 -10.49 -17.35 -9.50
CA LYS A 6 -11.26 -16.63 -8.48
C LYS A 6 -10.74 -16.88 -7.08
N ILE A 7 -10.94 -15.90 -6.21
CA ILE A 7 -10.80 -16.06 -4.76
C ILE A 7 -12.08 -15.67 -4.05
N VAL A 8 -12.38 -16.34 -2.94
CA VAL A 8 -13.40 -15.92 -1.98
C VAL A 8 -12.71 -15.37 -0.75
N LEU A 9 -12.92 -14.09 -0.44
CA LEU A 9 -12.35 -13.39 0.71
C LEU A 9 -13.44 -12.60 1.43
N GLY A 10 -13.75 -12.98 2.67
CA GLY A 10 -14.91 -12.45 3.38
C GLY A 10 -16.21 -12.78 2.62
N HIS A 11 -17.02 -11.77 2.34
CA HIS A 11 -18.23 -11.86 1.51
C HIS A 11 -18.00 -11.62 0.01
N TYR A 12 -16.75 -11.42 -0.42
CA TYR A 12 -16.43 -11.12 -1.80
C TYR A 12 -15.95 -12.34 -2.57
N GLU A 13 -16.43 -12.47 -3.81
CA GLU A 13 -15.82 -13.30 -4.84
C GLU A 13 -15.09 -12.38 -5.82
N ILE A 14 -13.80 -12.61 -6.05
CA ILE A 14 -12.92 -11.70 -6.80
C ILE A 14 -12.20 -12.46 -7.90
N ASP A 15 -12.32 -11.98 -9.13
CA ASP A 15 -11.56 -12.50 -10.27
C ASP A 15 -10.07 -12.10 -10.17
N THR A 16 -9.18 -13.06 -10.37
CA THR A 16 -7.73 -12.85 -10.38
C THR A 16 -7.27 -12.30 -11.74
N TRP A 17 -6.18 -11.55 -11.75
CA TRP A 17 -5.65 -10.93 -12.98
C TRP A 17 -4.41 -11.66 -13.51
N TYR A 18 -3.56 -12.14 -12.59
CA TYR A 18 -2.27 -12.74 -12.91
C TYR A 18 -2.09 -14.10 -12.24
N LEU A 19 -1.18 -14.90 -12.77
CA LEU A 19 -0.79 -16.16 -12.15
C LEU A 19 -0.02 -15.89 -10.83
N ALA A 20 -0.40 -16.61 -9.79
CA ALA A 20 0.32 -16.66 -8.52
C ALA A 20 0.80 -18.09 -8.23
N PRO A 21 2.03 -18.26 -7.71
CA PRO A 21 2.66 -19.57 -7.50
C PRO A 21 2.17 -20.22 -6.20
N TYR A 22 0.86 -20.46 -6.11
CA TYR A 22 0.31 -21.27 -5.03
C TYR A 22 0.85 -22.72 -5.12
N PRO A 23 0.93 -23.44 -3.99
CA PRO A 23 1.32 -24.85 -4.02
C PRO A 23 0.44 -25.65 -4.98
N GLU A 24 1.01 -26.66 -5.65
CA GLU A 24 0.35 -27.44 -6.71
C GLU A 24 -1.02 -28.00 -6.27
N GLU A 25 -1.14 -28.37 -4.99
CA GLU A 25 -2.37 -28.87 -4.39
C GLU A 25 -3.52 -27.84 -4.32
N TYR A 26 -3.28 -26.56 -4.63
CA TYR A 26 -4.28 -25.50 -4.78
C TYR A 26 -4.43 -25.06 -6.24
N SER A 27 -3.35 -25.15 -7.04
CA SER A 27 -3.31 -24.66 -8.42
C SER A 27 -4.28 -25.38 -9.36
N SER A 28 -4.74 -26.59 -9.00
CA SER A 28 -5.76 -27.32 -9.75
C SER A 28 -7.19 -26.81 -9.53
N PHE A 29 -7.42 -25.95 -8.53
CA PHE A 29 -8.73 -25.39 -8.24
C PHE A 29 -8.93 -24.06 -8.97
N ASP A 30 -10.05 -23.93 -9.67
CA ASP A 30 -10.45 -22.67 -10.31
C ASP A 30 -10.78 -21.56 -9.29
N CYS A 31 -11.10 -21.94 -8.04
CA CYS A 31 -11.45 -21.03 -6.95
C CYS A 31 -10.82 -21.49 -5.64
N ILE A 32 -10.20 -20.55 -4.90
CA ILE A 32 -9.71 -20.79 -3.54
C ILE A 32 -10.40 -19.87 -2.53
N TYR A 33 -10.46 -20.31 -1.28
CA TYR A 33 -11.11 -19.59 -0.20
C TYR A 33 -10.06 -19.06 0.76
N MET A 34 -10.17 -17.80 1.16
CA MET A 34 -9.19 -17.13 2.00
C MET A 34 -9.86 -16.53 3.23
N CYS A 35 -9.24 -16.72 4.39
CA CYS A 35 -9.65 -16.02 5.60
C CYS A 35 -9.31 -14.54 5.50
N GLU A 36 -10.27 -13.64 5.72
CA GLU A 36 -10.05 -12.19 5.63
C GLU A 36 -9.12 -11.63 6.72
N PHE A 37 -8.99 -12.33 7.85
CA PHE A 37 -8.17 -11.88 8.97
C PHE A 37 -6.75 -12.45 8.97
N CYS A 38 -6.60 -13.76 8.72
CA CYS A 38 -5.28 -14.42 8.77
C CYS A 38 -4.69 -14.73 7.38
N LEU A 39 -5.45 -14.44 6.32
CA LEU A 39 -5.09 -14.68 4.92
C LEU A 39 -4.80 -16.13 4.55
N LYS A 40 -5.08 -17.08 5.44
CA LYS A 40 -4.94 -18.52 5.15
C LYS A 40 -5.84 -18.90 3.99
N TYR A 41 -5.26 -19.49 2.95
CA TYR A 41 -5.95 -20.05 1.79
C TYR A 41 -6.35 -21.51 2.02
N MET A 42 -7.47 -21.92 1.41
CA MET A 42 -8.16 -23.18 1.64
C MET A 42 -8.83 -23.68 0.36
N LYS A 43 -8.96 -25.01 0.24
CA LYS A 43 -9.42 -25.69 -0.99
C LYS A 43 -10.95 -25.67 -1.19
N SER A 44 -11.72 -25.40 -0.14
CA SER A 44 -13.19 -25.48 -0.23
C SER A 44 -13.92 -24.58 0.77
N ALA A 45 -15.17 -24.25 0.44
CA ALA A 45 -16.08 -23.51 1.30
C ALA A 45 -16.26 -24.19 2.67
N TYR A 46 -16.32 -25.53 2.70
CA TYR A 46 -16.43 -26.29 3.95
C TYR A 46 -15.21 -26.09 4.87
N MET A 47 -14.00 -26.09 4.32
CA MET A 47 -12.78 -25.81 5.08
C MET A 47 -12.76 -24.38 5.59
N ALA A 48 -13.15 -23.41 4.74
CA ALA A 48 -13.24 -22.00 5.09
C ALA A 48 -14.25 -21.75 6.22
N HIS A 49 -15.44 -22.35 6.12
CA HIS A 49 -16.45 -22.31 7.15
C HIS A 49 -15.91 -22.84 8.48
N ARG A 50 -15.31 -24.04 8.50
CA ARG A 50 -14.70 -24.60 9.72
C ARG A 50 -13.57 -23.75 10.28
N HIS A 51 -12.78 -23.10 9.41
CA HIS A 51 -11.72 -22.20 9.83
C HIS A 51 -12.28 -20.96 10.51
N ARG A 52 -13.38 -20.36 10.01
CA ARG A 52 -14.03 -19.18 10.60
C ARG A 52 -14.37 -19.37 12.08
N PHE A 53 -14.86 -20.56 12.48
CA PHE A 53 -15.17 -20.86 13.89
C PHE A 53 -13.95 -21.06 14.78
N LYS A 54 -12.77 -21.35 14.20
CA LYS A 54 -11.54 -21.66 14.94
C LYS A 54 -10.53 -20.52 14.92
N CYS A 55 -10.60 -19.64 13.93
CA CYS A 55 -9.69 -18.52 13.79
C CYS A 55 -9.97 -17.51 14.91
N SER A 56 -8.96 -17.24 15.72
CA SER A 56 -9.03 -16.21 16.78
C SER A 56 -8.67 -14.81 16.28
N LEU A 57 -8.05 -14.68 15.10
CA LEU A 57 -7.67 -13.37 14.56
C LEU A 57 -8.90 -12.61 14.08
N ARG A 58 -8.93 -11.31 14.40
CA ARG A 58 -9.90 -10.31 13.93
C ARG A 58 -9.24 -9.06 13.38
N HIS A 59 -7.92 -9.07 13.24
CA HIS A 59 -7.13 -7.98 12.67
C HIS A 59 -5.78 -8.54 12.18
N PRO A 60 -5.02 -7.78 11.36
CA PRO A 60 -3.66 -8.15 10.97
C PRO A 60 -2.75 -8.39 12.19
N PRO A 61 -1.84 -9.39 12.14
CA PRO A 61 -0.99 -9.75 13.27
C PRO A 61 0.21 -8.79 13.39
N GLY A 62 -0.02 -7.58 13.86
CA GLY A 62 0.99 -6.54 14.03
C GLY A 62 0.50 -5.42 14.93
N ASP A 63 1.26 -4.34 14.98
CA ASP A 63 0.93 -3.18 15.82
C ASP A 63 0.00 -2.24 15.04
N GLU A 64 -1.11 -1.84 15.66
CA GLU A 64 -1.98 -0.79 15.11
C GLU A 64 -1.28 0.56 15.31
N ILE A 65 -0.74 1.13 14.22
CA ILE A 65 0.07 2.35 14.28
C ILE A 65 -0.73 3.60 13.87
N TYR A 66 -1.93 3.42 13.31
CA TYR A 66 -2.81 4.51 12.90
C TYR A 66 -4.27 4.09 13.00
N ARG A 67 -5.12 4.99 13.51
CA ARG A 67 -6.57 4.86 13.57
C ARG A 67 -7.25 6.19 13.26
N ASP A 68 -8.11 6.23 12.25
CA ASP A 68 -9.09 7.31 12.06
C ASP A 68 -10.48 6.70 11.79
N ARG A 69 -11.42 6.92 12.70
CA ARG A 69 -12.80 6.42 12.62
C ARG A 69 -12.85 4.90 12.33
N HIS A 70 -13.21 4.52 11.10
CA HIS A 70 -13.36 3.14 10.63
C HIS A 70 -12.15 2.65 9.83
N LEU A 71 -11.05 3.40 9.78
CA LEU A 71 -9.83 3.00 9.08
C LEU A 71 -8.69 2.78 10.06
N SER A 72 -8.03 1.64 9.95
CA SER A 72 -6.82 1.30 10.72
C SER A 72 -5.68 0.88 9.80
N ILE A 73 -4.45 1.26 10.16
CA ILE A 73 -3.23 0.76 9.51
C ILE A 73 -2.37 0.02 10.53
N PHE A 74 -2.04 -1.22 10.20
CA PHE A 74 -1.19 -2.09 11.02
C PHE A 74 0.21 -2.21 10.42
N GLU A 75 1.24 -2.10 11.24
CA GLU A 75 2.61 -2.46 10.89
C GLU A 75 2.86 -3.93 11.22
N VAL A 76 3.16 -4.74 10.20
CA VAL A 76 3.42 -6.17 10.33
C VAL A 76 4.86 -6.46 9.88
N ASP A 77 5.68 -6.94 10.81
CA ASP A 77 7.04 -7.37 10.53
C ASP A 77 7.04 -8.76 9.86
N GLY A 78 7.55 -8.85 8.63
CA GLY A 78 7.65 -10.10 7.87
C GLY A 78 8.51 -11.17 8.54
N ARG A 79 9.51 -10.80 9.36
CA ARG A 79 10.33 -11.74 10.13
C ARG A 79 9.54 -12.35 11.29
N LYS A 80 8.67 -11.57 11.95
CA LYS A 80 7.85 -12.03 13.09
C LYS A 80 6.63 -12.81 12.62
N ASN A 81 6.02 -12.41 11.50
CA ASN A 81 4.75 -12.93 11.00
C ASN A 81 4.87 -13.59 9.62
N LYS A 82 5.88 -14.45 9.43
CA LYS A 82 6.23 -15.04 8.13
C LYS A 82 5.05 -15.60 7.35
N VAL A 83 4.25 -16.46 7.99
CA VAL A 83 3.11 -17.14 7.33
C VAL A 83 2.07 -16.14 6.84
N TYR A 84 1.73 -15.14 7.65
CA TYR A 84 0.77 -14.10 7.26
C TYR A 84 1.28 -13.30 6.07
N CYS A 85 2.55 -12.86 6.12
CA CYS A 85 3.15 -12.08 5.04
C CYS A 85 3.34 -12.87 3.75
N GLN A 86 3.65 -14.17 3.84
CA GLN A 86 3.71 -15.05 2.66
C GLN A 86 2.32 -15.21 2.02
N ASN A 87 1.28 -15.43 2.83
CA ASN A 87 -0.10 -15.48 2.35
C ASN A 87 -0.51 -14.16 1.68
N LEU A 88 -0.16 -13.02 2.29
CA LEU A 88 -0.39 -11.69 1.71
C LEU A 88 0.34 -11.50 0.38
N CYS A 89 1.60 -11.96 0.28
CA CYS A 89 2.36 -11.87 -0.96
C CYS A 89 1.77 -12.74 -2.08
N LEU A 90 1.29 -13.94 -1.76
CA LEU A 90 0.60 -14.81 -2.72
C LEU A 90 -0.74 -14.21 -3.16
N LEU A 91 -1.51 -13.64 -2.24
CA LEU A 91 -2.71 -12.85 -2.54
C LEU A 91 -2.36 -11.70 -3.49
N ALA A 92 -1.31 -10.94 -3.18
CA ALA A 92 -0.92 -9.78 -3.96
C ALA A 92 -0.45 -10.14 -5.36
N LYS A 93 0.25 -11.27 -5.53
CA LYS A 93 0.72 -11.74 -6.83
C LYS A 93 -0.42 -12.02 -7.82
N MET A 94 -1.63 -12.32 -7.34
CA MET A 94 -2.81 -12.49 -8.20
C MET A 94 -3.28 -11.17 -8.86
N PHE A 95 -2.83 -10.02 -8.34
CA PHE A 95 -3.22 -8.69 -8.80
C PHE A 95 -2.03 -7.79 -9.19
N LEU A 96 -0.80 -8.29 -9.04
CA LEU A 96 0.44 -7.61 -9.40
C LEU A 96 1.26 -8.48 -10.35
N ASP A 97 1.53 -7.97 -11.55
CA ASP A 97 2.26 -8.71 -12.59
C ASP A 97 3.72 -8.97 -12.19
N HIS A 98 4.44 -7.89 -11.83
CA HIS A 98 5.89 -7.89 -11.60
C HIS A 98 6.32 -8.19 -10.16
N LYS A 99 5.46 -8.80 -9.34
CA LYS A 99 5.87 -9.21 -7.98
C LYS A 99 6.71 -10.48 -8.04
N THR A 100 7.98 -10.39 -7.65
CA THR A 100 8.95 -11.50 -7.71
C THR A 100 9.20 -12.15 -6.36
N LEU A 101 9.13 -11.39 -5.26
CA LEU A 101 9.36 -11.87 -3.90
C LEU A 101 8.05 -12.16 -3.17
N TYR A 102 7.83 -13.43 -2.83
CA TYR A 102 6.63 -13.88 -2.11
C TYR A 102 6.89 -14.88 -0.97
N TYR A 103 8.05 -15.55 -0.94
CA TYR A 103 8.46 -16.40 0.19
C TYR A 103 9.44 -15.72 1.14
N ASP A 104 10.38 -14.95 0.61
CA ASP A 104 11.37 -14.17 1.38
C ASP A 104 10.75 -12.84 1.83
N VAL A 105 10.08 -12.87 2.99
CA VAL A 105 9.30 -11.75 3.53
C VAL A 105 10.01 -11.04 4.69
N GLU A 106 11.03 -11.67 5.26
CA GLU A 106 11.80 -11.19 6.41
C GLU A 106 12.46 -9.81 6.23
N PRO A 107 12.92 -9.43 5.01
CA PRO A 107 13.47 -8.10 4.78
C PRO A 107 12.44 -6.97 4.80
N PHE A 108 11.14 -7.27 4.83
CA PHE A 108 10.07 -6.28 4.62
C PHE A 108 9.26 -5.99 5.90
N LEU A 109 8.81 -4.74 5.99
CA LEU A 109 7.66 -4.32 6.78
C LEU A 109 6.45 -4.21 5.87
N PHE A 110 5.28 -4.58 6.38
CA PHE A 110 4.01 -4.52 5.66
C PHE A 110 3.05 -3.60 6.41
N TYR A 111 2.49 -2.61 5.72
CA TYR A 111 1.55 -1.65 6.26
C TYR A 111 0.15 -1.97 5.73
N ILE A 112 -0.66 -2.58 6.58
CA ILE A 112 -1.93 -3.19 6.20
C ILE A 112 -3.07 -2.22 6.49
N LEU A 113 -3.77 -1.75 5.45
CA LEU A 113 -4.99 -0.95 5.59
C LEU A 113 -6.20 -1.84 5.79
N THR A 114 -7.05 -1.46 6.74
CA THR A 114 -8.29 -2.15 7.07
C THR A 114 -9.46 -1.20 7.23
N GLU A 115 -10.66 -1.67 6.85
CA GLU A 115 -11.94 -1.11 7.28
C GLU A 115 -12.34 -1.82 8.59
N VAL A 116 -12.82 -1.09 9.59
CA VAL A 116 -13.13 -1.64 10.92
C VAL A 116 -14.62 -1.52 11.23
N ASP A 117 -15.19 -2.63 11.68
CA ASP A 117 -16.54 -2.74 12.21
C ASP A 117 -16.57 -3.54 13.54
N ASP A 118 -17.76 -3.99 13.95
CA ASP A 118 -17.96 -4.76 15.18
C ASP A 118 -17.44 -6.20 15.10
N GLU A 119 -17.24 -6.75 13.89
CA GLU A 119 -16.66 -8.08 13.67
C GLU A 119 -15.12 -8.05 13.67
N GLY A 120 -14.51 -6.97 13.16
CA GLY A 120 -13.05 -6.80 13.22
C GLY A 120 -12.48 -5.79 12.23
N CYS A 121 -11.21 -5.98 11.88
CA CYS A 121 -10.46 -5.17 10.93
C CYS A 121 -10.30 -5.94 9.61
N HIS A 122 -11.11 -5.57 8.63
CA HIS A 122 -11.24 -6.22 7.32
C HIS A 122 -10.18 -5.72 6.36
N PHE A 123 -9.41 -6.64 5.76
CA PHE A 123 -8.33 -6.30 4.85
C PHE A 123 -8.83 -5.56 3.60
N VAL A 124 -8.27 -4.37 3.34
CA VAL A 124 -8.59 -3.53 2.18
C VAL A 124 -7.44 -3.53 1.16
N GLY A 125 -6.22 -3.43 1.67
CA GLY A 125 -5.02 -3.26 0.87
C GLY A 125 -3.79 -3.10 1.75
N TYR A 126 -2.63 -2.96 1.13
CA TYR A 126 -1.38 -2.77 1.83
C TYR A 126 -0.33 -2.11 0.96
N PHE A 127 0.75 -1.66 1.60
CA PHE A 127 2.04 -1.57 0.95
C PHE A 127 3.15 -2.26 1.75
N SER A 128 4.22 -2.70 1.08
CA SER A 128 5.44 -3.18 1.72
C SER A 128 6.58 -2.20 1.57
N LYS A 129 7.49 -2.18 2.55
CA LYS A 129 8.71 -1.37 2.57
C LYS A 129 9.88 -2.24 3.01
N GLU A 130 10.99 -2.18 2.31
CA GLU A 130 12.23 -2.81 2.77
C GLU A 130 12.68 -2.16 4.09
N LYS A 131 13.12 -2.98 5.05
CA LYS A 131 13.74 -2.47 6.28
C LYS A 131 15.03 -1.71 6.00
N HIS A 132 15.72 -2.08 4.93
CA HIS A 132 16.92 -1.42 4.44
C HIS A 132 16.87 -1.38 2.91
N SER A 133 16.61 -0.19 2.36
CA SER A 133 16.64 0.04 0.92
C SER A 133 17.87 0.87 0.58
N SER A 134 18.74 0.36 -0.29
CA SER A 134 19.93 1.09 -0.76
C SER A 134 19.58 2.27 -1.67
N LEU A 135 18.40 2.24 -2.29
CA LEU A 135 17.88 3.27 -3.19
C LEU A 135 16.84 4.17 -2.52
N GLU A 136 16.76 4.10 -1.18
CA GLU A 136 15.81 4.88 -0.36
C GLU A 136 14.35 4.77 -0.80
N TYR A 137 13.96 3.60 -1.32
CA TYR A 137 12.56 3.36 -1.66
C TYR A 137 11.72 3.29 -0.39
N ASN A 138 10.67 4.11 -0.34
CA ASN A 138 9.72 4.12 0.78
C ASN A 138 8.55 3.16 0.58
N LEU A 139 8.46 2.55 -0.61
CA LEU A 139 7.41 1.62 -0.99
C LEU A 139 7.91 0.65 -2.07
N SER A 140 7.83 -0.66 -1.80
CA SER A 140 8.22 -1.74 -2.73
C SER A 140 7.03 -2.27 -3.53
N CYS A 141 5.92 -2.55 -2.87
CA CYS A 141 4.68 -3.01 -3.51
C CYS A 141 3.51 -2.30 -2.88
N ILE A 142 2.49 -1.97 -3.66
CA ILE A 142 1.21 -1.43 -3.18
C ILE A 142 0.07 -2.17 -3.87
N LEU A 143 -0.96 -2.51 -3.11
CA LEU A 143 -2.17 -3.13 -3.62
C LEU A 143 -3.39 -2.64 -2.84
N ILE A 144 -4.44 -2.28 -3.56
CA ILE A 144 -5.80 -2.21 -3.05
C ILE A 144 -6.58 -3.34 -3.71
N LEU A 145 -7.30 -4.13 -2.92
CA LEU A 145 -8.15 -5.19 -3.46
C LEU A 145 -9.11 -4.61 -4.50
N PRO A 146 -9.38 -5.32 -5.61
CA PRO A 146 -10.27 -4.82 -6.67
C PRO A 146 -11.61 -4.28 -6.17
N VAL A 147 -12.22 -4.96 -5.19
CA VAL A 147 -13.53 -4.59 -4.59
C VAL A 147 -13.49 -3.32 -3.73
N HIS A 148 -12.30 -2.84 -3.36
CA HIS A 148 -12.09 -1.59 -2.62
C HIS A 148 -11.43 -0.49 -3.46
N GLN A 149 -11.25 -0.68 -4.77
CA GLN A 149 -10.69 0.34 -5.64
C GLN A 149 -11.66 1.52 -5.84
N ARG A 150 -11.13 2.68 -6.26
CA ARG A 150 -11.87 3.94 -6.49
C ARG A 150 -12.54 4.55 -5.25
N LYS A 151 -12.15 4.12 -4.04
CA LYS A 151 -12.58 4.69 -2.75
C LYS A 151 -11.56 5.65 -2.11
N GLY A 152 -10.48 5.99 -2.82
CA GLY A 152 -9.40 6.86 -2.31
C GLY A 152 -8.29 6.15 -1.53
N TYR A 153 -8.45 4.86 -1.18
CA TYR A 153 -7.48 4.11 -0.38
C TYR A 153 -6.07 3.99 -0.97
N GLY A 154 -5.94 3.97 -2.30
CA GLY A 154 -4.61 3.97 -2.94
C GLY A 154 -3.85 5.27 -2.65
N ASN A 155 -4.52 6.42 -2.74
CA ASN A 155 -3.92 7.70 -2.38
C ASN A 155 -3.61 7.78 -0.88
N LEU A 156 -4.49 7.24 -0.03
CA LEU A 156 -4.28 7.18 1.42
C LEU A 156 -2.99 6.42 1.77
N LEU A 157 -2.76 5.25 1.15
CA LEU A 157 -1.55 4.46 1.39
C LEU A 157 -0.28 5.13 0.85
N ILE A 158 -0.36 5.82 -0.29
CA ILE A 158 0.76 6.63 -0.82
C ILE A 158 1.07 7.78 0.14
N GLU A 159 0.06 8.52 0.59
CA GLU A 159 0.23 9.60 1.56
C GLU A 159 0.85 9.08 2.87
N PHE A 160 0.41 7.92 3.33
CA PHE A 160 0.94 7.27 4.52
C PHE A 160 2.41 6.88 4.36
N SER A 161 2.83 6.33 3.21
CA SER A 161 4.25 6.00 2.99
C SER A 161 5.15 7.24 3.05
N TYR A 162 4.69 8.37 2.50
CA TYR A 162 5.38 9.65 2.61
C TYR A 162 5.37 10.22 4.03
N LEU A 163 4.29 10.04 4.81
CA LEU A 163 4.25 10.44 6.21
C LEU A 163 5.34 9.72 7.03
N LEU A 164 5.53 8.41 6.79
CA LEU A 164 6.61 7.66 7.43
C LEU A 164 7.99 8.20 7.04
N SER A 165 8.24 8.45 5.74
CA SER A 165 9.49 9.09 5.29
C SER A 165 9.75 10.44 5.97
N ARG A 166 8.73 11.29 6.10
CA ARG A 166 8.83 12.57 6.82
C ARG A 166 9.21 12.38 8.29
N LYS A 167 8.60 11.40 8.98
CA LYS A 167 8.92 11.07 10.38
C LYS A 167 10.33 10.47 10.54
N GLU A 168 10.86 9.83 9.50
CA GLU A 168 12.24 9.34 9.46
C GLU A 168 13.26 10.43 9.11
N GLY A 169 12.81 11.61 8.66
CA GLY A 169 13.68 12.67 8.15
C GLY A 169 14.36 12.30 6.83
N LYS A 170 13.71 11.47 6.01
CA LYS A 170 14.24 10.97 4.74
C LYS A 170 13.37 11.37 3.55
N LEU A 171 13.98 11.43 2.37
CA LEU A 171 13.26 11.42 1.11
C LEU A 171 12.72 10.01 0.82
N GLY A 172 11.93 9.88 -0.24
CA GLY A 172 11.39 8.59 -0.63
C GLY A 172 10.69 8.61 -1.98
N SER A 173 10.86 7.53 -2.71
CA SER A 173 10.14 7.23 -3.96
C SER A 173 9.64 5.79 -3.92
N PRO A 174 8.58 5.44 -4.66
CA PRO A 174 8.29 4.04 -4.93
C PRO A 174 9.42 3.37 -5.71
N GLU A 175 9.55 2.06 -5.51
CA GLU A 175 10.32 1.15 -6.34
C GLU A 175 9.82 1.17 -7.79
N LYS A 176 10.75 1.00 -8.74
CA LYS A 176 10.49 1.00 -10.18
C LYS A 176 10.75 -0.41 -10.75
N PRO A 177 9.97 -0.86 -11.75
CA PRO A 177 8.88 -0.15 -12.42
C PRO A 177 7.56 -0.18 -11.64
N LEU A 178 6.76 0.88 -11.77
CA LEU A 178 5.37 0.93 -11.28
C LEU A 178 4.43 0.21 -12.25
N SER A 179 3.36 -0.39 -11.73
CA SER A 179 2.22 -0.80 -12.57
C SER A 179 1.50 0.43 -13.14
N ASP A 180 0.75 0.27 -14.23
CA ASP A 180 -0.01 1.37 -14.85
C ASP A 180 -0.95 2.06 -13.85
N LEU A 181 -1.67 1.27 -13.04
CA LEU A 181 -2.53 1.79 -11.96
C LEU A 181 -1.72 2.50 -10.86
N GLY A 182 -0.55 1.96 -10.52
CA GLY A 182 0.38 2.57 -9.57
C GLY A 182 0.87 3.94 -10.08
N LEU A 183 1.32 4.02 -11.32
CA LEU A 183 1.82 5.25 -11.95
C LEU A 183 0.74 6.32 -12.03
N LEU A 184 -0.50 5.97 -12.41
CA LEU A 184 -1.62 6.90 -12.43
C LEU A 184 -1.96 7.44 -11.03
N SER A 185 -1.89 6.58 -10.01
CA SER A 185 -2.14 6.96 -8.62
C SER A 185 -1.05 7.91 -8.10
N TYR A 186 0.22 7.58 -8.29
CA TYR A 186 1.36 8.42 -7.91
C TYR A 186 1.35 9.78 -8.63
N ARG A 187 1.09 9.81 -9.94
CA ARG A 187 0.96 11.08 -10.69
C ARG A 187 -0.15 11.97 -10.14
N THR A 188 -1.29 11.36 -9.78
CA THR A 188 -2.41 12.10 -9.19
C THR A 188 -2.06 12.62 -7.80
N TYR A 189 -1.41 11.81 -6.97
CA TYR A 189 -0.92 12.20 -5.65
C TYR A 189 0.08 13.35 -5.74
N TRP A 190 1.18 13.20 -6.48
CA TRP A 190 2.22 14.22 -6.60
C TRP A 190 1.70 15.53 -7.17
N ARG A 191 0.88 15.48 -8.22
CA ARG A 191 0.24 16.70 -8.76
C ARG A 191 -0.57 17.42 -7.69
N THR A 192 -1.37 16.68 -6.91
CA THR A 192 -2.21 17.26 -5.86
C THR A 192 -1.37 17.84 -4.72
N ALA A 193 -0.32 17.13 -4.29
CA ALA A 193 0.59 17.61 -3.26
C ALA A 193 1.29 18.90 -3.69
N VAL A 194 1.89 18.91 -4.88
CA VAL A 194 2.58 20.09 -5.45
C VAL A 194 1.62 21.27 -5.60
N TYR A 195 0.38 21.05 -6.05
CA TYR A 195 -0.60 22.13 -6.20
C TYR A 195 -1.00 22.75 -4.86
N ARG A 196 -1.11 21.95 -3.80
CA ARG A 196 -1.39 22.47 -2.45
C ARG A 196 -0.22 23.31 -1.93
N GLU A 197 1.02 22.85 -2.10
CA GLU A 197 2.21 23.60 -1.71
C GLU A 197 2.34 24.92 -2.50
N LEU A 198 2.11 24.88 -3.82
CA LEU A 198 2.21 26.07 -4.67
C LEU A 198 1.17 27.15 -4.32
N LEU A 199 -0.03 26.79 -3.88
CA LEU A 199 -1.05 27.75 -3.45
C LEU A 199 -0.78 28.32 -2.05
N GLN A 200 0.02 27.64 -1.24
CA GLN A 200 0.42 28.12 0.09
C GLN A 200 1.73 28.92 0.06
N ALA A 201 2.55 28.71 -0.97
CA ALA A 201 3.81 29.42 -1.14
C ALA A 201 3.57 30.90 -1.44
N THR A 202 4.11 31.76 -0.58
CA THR A 202 4.12 33.22 -0.78
C THR A 202 5.30 33.70 -1.63
N ASP A 203 6.32 32.86 -1.81
CA ASP A 203 7.58 33.15 -2.52
C ASP A 203 7.85 32.16 -3.66
N THR A 204 8.74 32.54 -4.59
CA THR A 204 9.21 31.70 -5.69
C THR A 204 9.85 30.41 -5.14
N LEU A 205 9.22 29.26 -5.36
CA LEU A 205 9.79 27.96 -4.99
C LEU A 205 10.95 27.62 -5.92
N ALA A 206 12.16 27.53 -5.37
CA ALA A 206 13.31 26.97 -6.07
C ALA A 206 13.25 25.44 -6.02
N ILE A 207 13.38 24.77 -7.17
CA ILE A 207 13.58 23.32 -7.22
C ILE A 207 15.07 23.09 -6.96
N SER A 208 15.42 22.63 -5.76
CA SER A 208 16.76 22.10 -5.50
C SER A 208 16.83 20.66 -5.99
N ASP A 209 17.68 20.38 -6.98
CA ASP A 209 17.97 19.01 -7.40
C ASP A 209 18.57 18.22 -6.22
N ALA A 210 17.82 17.23 -5.73
CA ALA A 210 18.25 16.37 -4.62
C ALA A 210 19.34 15.34 -5.03
N ASP A 211 19.71 15.29 -6.31
CA ASP A 211 20.66 14.32 -6.89
C ASP A 211 22.02 14.94 -7.31
N ASN A 212 22.32 16.19 -6.95
CA ASN A 212 23.58 16.85 -7.34
C ASN A 212 24.75 16.51 -6.39
N ASP A 213 25.26 15.27 -6.48
CA ASP A 213 26.64 14.92 -6.07
C ASP A 213 27.61 14.92 -7.27
N THR A 214 27.25 15.62 -8.35
CA THR A 214 28.18 15.88 -9.46
C THR A 214 28.23 17.37 -9.77
N ASP A 215 29.43 17.92 -9.63
CA ASP A 215 29.92 19.27 -9.97
C ASP A 215 29.62 19.65 -11.43
N ASN A 216 28.35 19.83 -11.77
CA ASN A 216 27.89 20.20 -13.11
C ASN A 216 27.12 21.52 -13.05
N ARG A 217 27.84 22.63 -13.31
CA ARG A 217 27.34 24.02 -13.30
C ARG A 217 26.37 24.36 -14.44
N ASP A 218 25.98 23.37 -15.25
CA ASP A 218 25.05 23.50 -16.38
C ASP A 218 23.68 22.83 -16.12
N SER A 219 23.28 22.68 -14.86
CA SER A 219 21.92 22.20 -14.56
C SER A 219 20.90 23.29 -14.97
N PRO A 220 19.94 22.98 -15.87
CA PRO A 220 18.96 23.96 -16.31
C PRO A 220 18.14 24.45 -15.12
N GLU A 221 18.07 25.76 -14.93
CA GLU A 221 17.22 26.37 -13.91
C GLU A 221 15.75 26.23 -14.34
N TYR A 222 14.98 25.42 -13.61
CA TYR A 222 13.56 25.25 -13.87
C TYR A 222 12.75 26.22 -13.01
N THR A 223 11.90 27.02 -13.64
CA THR A 223 10.93 27.89 -12.94
C THR A 223 9.51 27.35 -13.11
N ILE A 224 8.74 27.31 -12.03
CA ILE A 224 7.32 26.93 -12.07
C ILE A 224 6.47 28.20 -12.27
N ALA A 225 5.77 28.28 -13.40
CA ALA A 225 4.75 29.31 -13.61
C ALA A 225 3.42 28.89 -12.98
N ILE A 226 2.89 29.71 -12.06
CA ILE A 226 1.68 29.41 -11.31
C ILE A 226 0.45 29.98 -12.04
N ASN A 227 -0.55 29.13 -12.25
CA ASN A 227 -1.89 29.54 -12.67
C ASN A 227 -2.88 29.11 -11.58
N GLU A 228 -3.16 30.02 -10.64
CA GLU A 228 -3.97 29.75 -9.47
C GLU A 228 -5.36 29.18 -9.81
N PRO A 229 -6.13 29.71 -10.79
CA PRO A 229 -7.41 29.12 -11.19
C PRO A 229 -7.33 27.65 -11.60
N VAL A 230 -6.26 27.25 -12.29
CA VAL A 230 -6.07 25.85 -12.73
C VAL A 230 -5.74 24.95 -11.55
N LEU A 231 -4.88 25.42 -10.63
CA LEU A 231 -4.53 24.69 -9.42
C LEU A 231 -5.77 24.49 -8.54
N GLN A 232 -6.52 25.57 -8.27
CA GLN A 232 -7.72 25.53 -7.42
C GLN A 232 -8.80 24.62 -8.02
N ALA A 233 -9.07 24.71 -9.32
CA ALA A 233 -10.06 23.86 -9.99
C ALA A 233 -9.70 22.36 -9.90
N HIS A 234 -8.40 22.01 -9.93
CA HIS A 234 -7.96 20.64 -9.71
C HIS A 234 -8.17 20.20 -8.26
N LEU A 235 -7.83 21.05 -7.28
CA LEU A 235 -8.03 20.74 -5.87
C LEU A 235 -9.50 20.58 -5.52
N ASP A 236 -10.37 21.50 -5.94
CA ASP A 236 -11.83 21.40 -5.73
C ASP A 236 -12.40 20.09 -6.31
N LYS A 237 -11.89 19.66 -7.47
CA LYS A 237 -12.26 18.39 -8.09
C LYS A 237 -11.77 17.17 -7.31
N VAL A 238 -10.65 17.27 -6.61
CA VAL A 238 -10.14 16.19 -5.75
C VAL A 238 -10.92 16.16 -4.44
N ASP A 239 -11.11 17.31 -3.81
CA ASP A 239 -11.74 17.45 -2.50
C ASP A 239 -13.24 17.13 -2.56
N SER A 240 -13.92 17.47 -3.67
CA SER A 240 -15.32 17.08 -3.91
C SER A 240 -15.57 15.56 -3.96
N LYS A 241 -14.53 14.73 -4.08
CA LYS A 241 -14.66 13.27 -4.02
C LYS A 241 -14.84 12.74 -2.60
N GLY A 242 -14.54 13.53 -1.57
CA GLY A 242 -14.67 13.12 -0.17
C GLY A 242 -13.81 11.91 0.20
N TYR A 243 -12.67 11.73 -0.46
CA TYR A 243 -11.74 10.64 -0.16
C TYR A 243 -11.12 10.82 1.24
N PRO A 244 -10.77 9.72 1.93
CA PRO A 244 -10.11 9.81 3.22
C PRO A 244 -8.72 10.46 3.07
N THR A 245 -8.35 11.24 4.06
CA THR A 245 -7.05 11.92 4.18
C THR A 245 -6.37 11.51 5.47
N ILE A 246 -5.04 11.57 5.51
CA ILE A 246 -4.28 11.24 6.72
C ILE A 246 -4.33 12.40 7.74
N ILE A 247 -4.70 12.08 8.98
CA ILE A 247 -4.59 12.99 10.14
C ILE A 247 -3.31 12.65 10.88
N THR A 248 -2.29 13.50 10.77
CA THR A 248 -0.92 13.15 11.20
C THR A 248 -0.80 12.86 12.70
N GLU A 249 -1.68 13.45 13.50
CA GLU A 249 -1.78 13.32 14.96
C GLU A 249 -2.24 11.92 15.38
N ASN A 250 -2.92 11.19 14.49
CA ASN A 250 -3.38 9.83 14.74
C ASN A 250 -2.29 8.77 14.54
N LEU A 251 -1.12 9.15 14.02
CA LEU A 251 0.01 8.24 13.86
C LEU A 251 0.73 8.02 15.20
N ARG A 252 0.73 6.77 15.67
CA ARG A 252 1.47 6.28 16.84
C ARG A 252 2.59 5.37 16.38
N TRP A 253 3.71 5.97 15.98
CA TRP A 253 4.78 5.24 15.33
C TRP A 253 6.15 5.83 15.63
N THR A 254 7.15 4.96 15.69
CA THR A 254 8.57 5.33 15.78
C THR A 254 9.36 4.55 14.73
N PRO A 255 10.41 5.15 14.12
CA PRO A 255 11.23 4.46 13.13
C PRO A 255 11.72 3.09 13.59
N PHE A 256 11.71 2.13 12.67
CA PHE A 256 12.22 0.79 12.94
C PHE A 256 13.73 0.85 13.22
N ILE A 257 14.12 0.51 14.46
CA ILE A 257 15.52 0.42 14.86
C ILE A 257 15.93 -1.05 14.89
N MET A 258 16.78 -1.45 13.95
CA MET A 258 17.37 -2.78 13.99
C MET A 258 18.48 -2.81 15.05
N LYS A 259 18.27 -3.55 16.14
CA LYS A 259 19.37 -3.89 17.05
C LYS A 259 20.33 -4.81 16.29
N ARG A 260 21.60 -4.43 16.23
CA ARG A 260 22.69 -5.28 15.74
C ARG A 260 22.76 -6.57 16.53
#